data_AF-A0A8S8XSJ4-F1
#
_entry.id   AF-A0A8S8XSJ4-F1
#
_cell.length_a   1.000
_cell.length_b   1.000
_cell.length_c   1.000
_cell.angle_alpha   90.00
_cell.angle_beta   90.00
_cell.angle_gamma   90.00
#
_symmetry.space_group_name_H-M   'P 1'
#
loop_
_entity.id
_entity.type
_entity.pdbx_description
1 polymer ?
#
loop_
_entity_poly.entity_id
_entity_poly.type
_entity_poly.pdbx_seq_one_letter_code
_entity_poly.pdbx_strand_id
1 'polypeptide(L)' 'MMQTDLVLQLALAGIALGLFEGVRPGPLLTMVIRETLTGGWSAGARAASAPIFTDGP' A
#
# COMPACT_ATOMS: atom_id res chain seq x y z
N MET A 1 -34.98 -4.85 4.76
CA MET A 1 -34.43 -4.77 3.39
C MET A 1 -33.37 -3.68 3.28
N MET A 2 -33.65 -2.42 3.59
CA MET A 2 -32.65 -1.31 3.54
C MET A 2 -31.26 -1.60 4.17
N GLN A 3 -31.20 -2.35 5.28
CA GLN A 3 -29.93 -2.67 5.96
C GLN A 3 -29.00 -3.58 5.13
N THR A 4 -29.56 -4.61 4.48
CA THR A 4 -28.77 -5.56 3.67
C THR A 4 -28.24 -4.92 2.41
N ASP A 5 -29.03 -4.03 1.78
CA ASP A 5 -28.61 -3.26 0.61
C ASP A 5 -27.44 -2.31 0.95
N LEU A 6 -27.50 -1.64 2.10
CA LEU A 6 -26.43 -0.76 2.58
C LEU A 6 -25.13 -1.54 2.85
N VAL A 7 -25.23 -2.69 3.52
CA VAL A 7 -24.06 -3.56 3.81
C VAL A 7 -23.41 -4.03 2.50
N LEU A 8 -24.21 -4.44 1.52
CA LEU A 8 -23.68 -4.91 0.23
C LEU A 8 -22.97 -3.79 -0.55
N GLN A 9 -23.52 -2.58 -0.54
CA GLN A 9 -22.90 -1.41 -1.18
C GLN A 9 -21.57 -1.04 -0.52
N LEU A 10 -21.52 -0.99 0.80
CA LEU A 10 -20.29 -0.70 1.55
C LEU A 10 -19.23 -1.78 1.36
N ALA A 11 -19.63 -3.07 1.34
CA ALA A 11 -18.72 -4.18 1.09
C ALA A 11 -18.10 -4.10 -0.31
N LEU A 12 -18.92 -3.83 -1.34
CA LEU A 12 -18.43 -3.63 -2.71
C LEU A 12 -17.49 -2.42 -2.82
N ALA A 13 -17.84 -1.30 -2.20
CA ALA A 13 -16.99 -0.12 -2.16
C ALA A 13 -15.63 -0.42 -1.48
N GLY A 14 -15.65 -1.11 -0.33
CA GLY A 14 -14.45 -1.52 0.38
C GLY A 14 -13.56 -2.46 -0.44
N ILE A 15 -14.16 -3.45 -1.12
CA ILE A 15 -13.42 -4.36 -2.01
C ILE A 15 -12.78 -3.59 -3.17
N ALA A 16 -13.53 -2.69 -3.82
CA ALA A 16 -13.01 -1.89 -4.93
C ALA A 16 -11.85 -1.01 -4.47
N LEU A 17 -12.03 -0.25 -3.38
CA LEU A 17 -10.98 0.62 -2.84
C LEU A 17 -9.75 -0.19 -2.41
N GLY A 18 -9.93 -1.31 -1.71
CA GLY A 18 -8.83 -2.18 -1.31
C GLY A 18 -8.06 -2.77 -2.50
N LEU A 19 -8.75 -3.15 -3.57
CA LEU A 19 -8.11 -3.65 -4.79
C LEU A 19 -7.30 -2.56 -5.48
N PHE A 20 -7.86 -1.36 -5.65
CA PHE A 20 -7.16 -0.26 -6.34
C PHE A 20 -5.98 0.28 -5.52
N GLU A 21 -6.14 0.42 -4.20
CA GLU A 21 -5.04 0.84 -3.32
C GLU A 21 -3.98 -0.24 -3.14
N GLY A 22 -4.34 -1.53 -3.26
CA GLY A 22 -3.36 -2.63 -3.28
C GLY A 22 -2.53 -2.68 -4.57
N VAL A 23 -3.07 -2.21 -5.69
CA VAL A 23 -2.36 -2.14 -6.99
C VAL A 23 -1.53 -0.86 -7.10
N ARG A 24 -1.99 0.26 -6.54
CA ARG A 24 -1.25 1.52 -6.56
C ARG A 24 -0.01 1.38 -5.68
N PRO A 25 1.20 1.66 -6.21
CA PRO A 25 2.39 1.68 -5.37
C PRO A 25 2.22 2.81 -4.35
N GLY A 26 1.98 2.45 -3.09
CA GLY A 26 1.91 3.41 -2.00
C GLY A 26 3.26 4.14 -1.79
N PRO A 27 3.29 5.21 -0.99
CA PRO A 27 4.46 6.10 -0.87
C PRO A 27 5.78 5.36 -0.56
N LEU A 28 5.73 4.36 0.32
CA LEU A 28 6.89 3.52 0.66
C LEU A 28 7.34 2.67 -0.53
N LEU A 29 6.42 2.00 -1.21
CA LEU A 29 6.75 1.12 -2.33
C LEU A 29 7.28 1.93 -3.52
N THR A 30 6.73 3.12 -3.76
CA THR A 30 7.27 4.06 -4.76
C THR A 30 8.73 4.43 -4.44
N MET A 31 9.05 4.70 -3.16
CA MET A 31 10.42 4.98 -2.74
C MET A 31 11.35 3.77 -2.89
N VAL A 32 10.90 2.56 -2.54
CA VAL A 32 11.68 1.33 -2.74
C VAL A 32 11.99 1.11 -4.22
N ILE A 33 11.01 1.28 -5.11
CA ILE A 33 11.23 1.19 -6.57
C ILE A 33 12.24 2.24 -7.01
N ARG A 34 12.03 3.51 -6.62
CA ARG A 34 12.93 4.62 -6.98
C ARG A 34 14.36 4.32 -6.56
N GLU A 35 14.59 3.94 -5.31
CA GLU A 35 15.95 3.71 -4.81
C GLU A 35 16.57 2.42 -5.34
N THR A 36 15.75 1.44 -5.71
CA THR A 36 16.25 0.27 -6.46
C THR A 36 16.74 0.66 -7.85
N LEU A 37 16.01 1.55 -8.54
CA LEU A 37 16.37 2.00 -9.90
C LEU A 37 17.54 2.99 -9.90
N THR A 38 17.65 3.87 -8.91
CA THR A 38 18.69 4.92 -8.86
C THR A 38 19.97 4.44 -8.18
N GLY A 39 19.86 3.65 -7.11
CA GLY A 39 20.97 3.22 -6.25
C GLY A 39 21.23 1.71 -6.26
N GLY A 40 20.48 0.95 -7.07
CA GLY A 40 20.59 -0.49 -7.15
C GLY A 40 19.93 -1.23 -5.98
N TRP A 41 20.09 -2.55 -5.98
CA TRP A 41 19.40 -3.46 -5.05
C TRP A 41 19.64 -3.13 -3.57
N SER A 42 20.85 -2.70 -3.20
CA SER A 42 21.19 -2.38 -1.80
C SER A 42 20.49 -1.12 -1.29
N ALA A 43 20.30 -0.11 -2.15
CA ALA A 43 19.58 1.12 -1.80
C ALA A 43 18.08 0.83 -1.63
N GLY A 44 17.50 0.04 -2.54
CA GLY A 44 16.12 -0.45 -2.41
C GLY A 44 15.88 -1.26 -1.13
N ALA A 45 16.80 -2.18 -0.79
CA ALA A 45 16.69 -2.98 0.42
C ALA A 45 16.70 -2.13 1.71
N ARG A 46 17.53 -1.08 1.75
CA ARG A 46 17.57 -0.13 2.88
C ARG A 46 16.26 0.66 2.99
N ALA A 47 15.73 1.15 1.86
CA ALA A 47 14.46 1.86 1.82
C ALA A 47 13.29 0.97 2.29
N ALA A 48 13.29 -0.32 1.90
CA ALA A 48 12.28 -1.28 2.33
C ALA A 48 12.34 -1.59 3.82
N SER A 49 13.54 -1.54 4.43
CA SER A 49 13.73 -1.75 5.87
C SER A 49 13.47 -0.52 6.74
N ALA A 50 13.32 0.68 6.16
CA ALA A 50 13.18 1.92 6.92
C ALA A 50 12.04 1.88 7.97
N PRO A 51 10.82 1.37 7.67
CA PRO A 51 9.72 1.33 8.64
C PRO A 51 10.03 0.57 9.93
N ILE A 52 10.91 -0.45 9.88
CA ILE A 52 11.31 -1.23 11.06
C ILE A 52 11.98 -0.32 12.12
N PHE A 53 12.64 0.73 11.66
CA PHE A 53 13.41 1.64 12.51
C PHE A 53 12.70 2.98 12.73
N THR A 54 11.82 3.42 11.82
CA THR A 54 11.21 4.75 11.85
C THR A 54 9.74 4.76 12.28
N ASP A 55 8.98 3.71 11.96
CA ASP A 55 7.53 3.69 12.13
C ASP A 55 7.17 2.94 13.42
N GLY A 56 7.80 3.32 14.54
CA GLY A 56 7.52 2.75 15.87
C GLY A 56 6.00 2.68 16.20
N PRO A 57 5.61 1.92 17.24
CA PRO A 57 4.23 1.47 17.46
C PRO A 57 3.17 2.59 17.49
#